data_AF-A0A150WLX8-F1
#
_entry.id   AF-A0A150WLX8-F1
#
_cell.length_a   1.000
_cell.length_b   1.000
_cell.length_c   1.000
_cell.angle_alpha   90.00
_cell.angle_beta   90.00
_cell.angle_gamma   90.00
#
_symmetry.space_group_name_H-M   'P 1'
#
loop_
_entity.id
_entity.type
_entity.pdbx_description
1 polymer ?
#
loop_
_entity_poly.entity_id
_entity_poly.type
_entity_poly.pdbx_seq_one_letter_code
_entity_poly.pdbx_strand_id
1 'polypeptide(L)'
;MKNVLAIILVSMMVTSTMAAASQNETSLYSPLASSLLSSASAESLTYWNEQNLRANSSCLLSIVRSKMNSTKASALPELKFSSSTSLEEFQAAIEQWWGFRPEKFVNVYNANTNTLYLNNNKASYKNSRTPVDSLVHELVHFVQSKDFNASHEDGEYLEDQAVQVQTWFRDNYGLHIQNEDYQGPCK
;
A
#
# COMPACT_ATOMS: atom_id res chain seq x y z
N MET A 1 -5.67 -22.38 23.31
CA MET A 1 -4.85 -21.67 22.30
C MET A 1 -5.83 -21.04 21.33
N LYS A 2 -5.98 -19.71 21.33
CA LYS A 2 -6.91 -19.01 20.45
C LYS A 2 -6.22 -18.85 19.10
N ASN A 3 -6.69 -19.59 18.09
CA ASN A 3 -6.30 -19.37 16.70
C ASN A 3 -6.74 -17.95 16.32
N VAL A 4 -5.79 -17.07 16.04
CA VAL A 4 -6.11 -15.71 15.57
C VAL A 4 -5.79 -15.68 14.07
N LEU A 5 -6.86 -15.49 13.30
CA LEU A 5 -7.00 -15.77 11.88
C LEU A 5 -6.66 -14.54 11.03
N ALA A 6 -6.00 -14.76 9.88
CA ALA A 6 -5.84 -13.75 8.85
C ALA A 6 -7.03 -13.75 7.89
N ILE A 7 -7.56 -12.56 7.57
CA ILE A 7 -8.46 -12.34 6.44
C ILE A 7 -7.57 -12.21 5.20
N ILE A 8 -7.90 -12.98 4.15
CA ILE A 8 -7.11 -13.03 2.92
C ILE A 8 -8.07 -12.98 1.73
N LEU A 9 -8.07 -11.87 1.00
CA LEU A 9 -8.48 -11.86 -0.39
C LEU A 9 -7.33 -11.24 -1.21
N VAL A 10 -6.49 -12.13 -1.76
CA VAL A 10 -5.44 -11.75 -2.71
C VAL A 10 -6.12 -11.26 -3.98
N SER A 11 -6.19 -9.94 -4.17
CA SER A 11 -6.60 -9.34 -5.44
C SER A 11 -5.56 -9.68 -6.51
N MET A 12 -5.79 -10.78 -7.25
CA MET A 12 -4.90 -11.28 -8.29
C MET A 12 -4.87 -10.35 -9.50
N MET A 13 -3.89 -9.44 -9.55
CA MET A 13 -3.58 -8.71 -10.77
C MET A 13 -2.81 -9.60 -11.76
N VAL A 14 -3.44 -9.90 -12.90
CA VAL A 14 -2.87 -10.57 -14.06
C VAL A 14 -1.81 -9.67 -14.71
N THR A 15 -0.59 -10.17 -14.88
CA THR A 15 0.51 -9.51 -15.60
C THR A 15 0.67 -10.09 -16.99
N SER A 16 0.42 -9.28 -18.02
CA SER A 16 0.88 -9.53 -19.38
C SER A 16 2.18 -8.76 -19.60
N THR A 17 3.25 -9.49 -19.86
CA THR A 17 4.56 -8.96 -20.23
C THR A 17 4.58 -8.64 -21.73
N MET A 18 5.07 -7.46 -22.09
CA MET A 18 5.61 -7.22 -23.43
C MET A 18 6.97 -6.52 -23.29
N ALA A 19 7.97 -7.19 -23.85
CA ALA A 19 9.32 -6.68 -24.03
C ALA A 19 9.37 -5.81 -25.29
N ALA A 20 10.22 -4.78 -25.27
CA ALA A 20 10.78 -4.21 -26.48
C ALA A 20 12.20 -3.72 -26.20
N ALA A 21 13.15 -4.22 -26.99
CA ALA A 21 14.53 -3.79 -27.05
C ALA A 21 14.69 -2.69 -28.11
N SER A 22 15.69 -1.81 -27.96
CA SER A 22 16.39 -1.18 -29.09
C SER A 22 17.77 -0.67 -28.64
N GLN A 23 18.78 -0.97 -29.45
CA GLN A 23 20.19 -0.62 -29.30
C GLN A 23 20.59 0.62 -30.14
N ASN A 24 21.87 0.99 -30.03
CA ASN A 24 22.70 1.98 -30.77
C ASN A 24 22.70 3.41 -30.19
N GLU A 25 23.83 4.13 -30.06
CA GLU A 25 25.17 3.98 -30.64
C GLU A 25 26.24 4.74 -29.81
N THR A 26 27.50 4.37 -30.06
CA THR A 26 28.77 4.89 -29.51
C THR A 26 28.98 6.40 -29.62
N SER A 27 29.54 7.02 -28.57
CA SER A 27 30.30 8.28 -28.67
C SER A 27 31.45 8.32 -27.66
N LEU A 28 32.67 8.42 -28.18
CA LEU A 28 33.92 8.67 -27.46
C LEU A 28 34.01 10.15 -27.13
N TYR A 29 34.08 10.53 -25.86
CA TYR A 29 34.95 11.62 -25.34
C TYR A 29 35.02 11.49 -23.81
N SER A 30 36.24 11.51 -23.28
CA SER A 30 36.55 11.62 -21.86
C SER A 30 36.91 13.08 -21.56
N PRO A 31 36.43 13.64 -20.45
CA PRO A 31 37.39 14.10 -19.46
C PRO A 31 37.02 13.73 -18.02
N LEU A 32 38.08 13.56 -17.23
CA LEU A 32 38.10 13.39 -15.78
C LEU A 32 37.28 14.48 -15.08
N ALA A 33 36.16 14.07 -14.48
CA ALA A 33 35.53 14.77 -13.37
C ALA A 33 34.91 13.69 -12.47
N SER A 34 35.46 13.52 -11.26
CA SER A 34 34.90 12.69 -10.21
C SER A 34 33.50 13.20 -9.88
N SER A 35 32.54 12.61 -10.58
CA SER A 35 31.13 12.90 -10.46
C SER A 35 30.62 11.99 -9.35
N LEU A 36 30.51 12.51 -8.14
CA LEU A 36 29.65 11.94 -7.10
C LEU A 36 28.19 12.17 -7.56
N LEU A 37 27.79 11.48 -8.62
CA LEU A 37 26.45 11.52 -9.17
C LEU A 37 25.56 10.67 -8.27
N SER A 38 24.95 11.36 -7.30
CA SER A 38 23.59 11.21 -6.81
C SER A 38 22.82 9.99 -7.36
N SER A 39 23.03 8.82 -6.74
CA SER A 39 22.21 7.62 -6.93
C SER A 39 20.80 7.74 -6.35
N ALA A 40 20.48 8.86 -5.68
CA ALA A 40 19.17 9.12 -5.08
C ALA A 40 18.05 9.41 -6.09
N SER A 41 18.35 9.55 -7.38
CA SER A 41 17.37 9.92 -8.42
C SER A 41 16.62 8.75 -9.04
N ALA A 42 17.13 7.51 -8.95
CA ALA A 42 16.50 6.35 -9.59
C ALA A 42 15.38 5.71 -8.73
N GLU A 43 15.52 5.76 -7.40
CA GLU A 43 14.53 5.19 -6.48
C GLU A 43 13.22 5.98 -6.47
N SER A 44 13.29 7.33 -6.56
CA SER A 44 12.11 8.19 -6.57
C SER A 44 11.25 8.03 -7.83
N LEU A 45 11.82 7.54 -8.93
CA LEU A 45 11.07 7.25 -10.16
C LEU A 45 10.33 5.92 -10.09
N THR A 46 10.73 5.01 -9.21
CA THR A 46 10.18 3.65 -9.12
C THR A 46 9.09 3.52 -8.06
N TYR A 47 9.27 4.21 -6.93
CA TYR A 47 8.39 4.09 -5.76
C TYR A 47 7.73 5.41 -5.40
N TRP A 48 6.52 5.35 -4.85
CA TRP A 48 5.91 6.50 -4.18
C TRP A 48 6.66 6.81 -2.89
N ASN A 49 6.75 8.10 -2.56
CA ASN A 49 7.42 8.57 -1.37
C ASN A 49 6.77 8.00 -0.08
N GLU A 50 7.53 7.18 0.67
CA GLU A 50 7.07 6.55 1.92
C GLU A 50 6.70 7.58 3.00
N GLN A 51 7.46 8.67 3.08
CA GLN A 51 7.26 9.71 4.10
C GLN A 51 5.94 10.44 3.88
N ASN A 52 5.56 10.72 2.64
CA ASN A 52 4.26 11.31 2.32
C ASN A 52 3.11 10.36 2.69
N LEU A 53 3.22 9.08 2.31
CA LEU A 53 2.20 8.07 2.66
C LEU A 53 2.04 7.93 4.18
N ARG A 54 3.15 7.93 4.93
CA ARG A 54 3.15 7.86 6.39
C ARG A 54 2.58 9.12 7.02
N ALA A 55 2.98 10.30 6.56
CA ALA A 55 2.48 11.58 7.05
C ALA A 55 0.95 11.71 6.88
N ASN A 56 0.41 11.21 5.77
CA ASN A 56 -1.02 11.24 5.48
C ASN A 56 -1.84 10.15 6.20
N SER A 57 -1.21 9.11 6.75
CA SER A 57 -1.93 7.95 7.31
C SER A 57 -2.95 8.29 8.41
N SER A 58 -2.60 9.21 9.32
CA SER A 58 -3.50 9.68 10.37
C SER A 58 -4.72 10.40 9.82
N CYS A 59 -4.49 11.27 8.84
CA CYS A 59 -5.53 12.02 8.13
C CYS A 59 -6.48 11.09 7.35
N LEU A 60 -5.91 10.15 6.60
CA LEU A 60 -6.69 9.17 5.84
C LEU A 60 -7.50 8.26 6.77
N LEU A 61 -6.95 7.87 7.92
CA LEU A 61 -7.69 7.10 8.91
C LEU A 61 -8.87 7.88 9.51
N SER A 62 -8.75 9.20 9.73
CA SER A 62 -9.89 10.01 10.20
C SER A 62 -11.01 10.05 9.16
N ILE A 63 -10.66 10.15 7.87
CA ILE A 63 -11.61 10.09 6.76
C ILE A 63 -12.31 8.73 6.72
N VAL A 64 -11.56 7.62 6.80
CA VAL A 64 -12.12 6.25 6.81
C VAL A 64 -13.05 6.05 8.00
N ARG A 65 -12.62 6.43 9.21
CA ARG A 65 -13.46 6.34 10.42
C ARG A 65 -14.73 7.16 10.31
N SER A 66 -14.64 8.38 9.78
CA SER A 66 -15.81 9.23 9.53
C SER A 66 -16.77 8.55 8.55
N LYS A 67 -16.26 7.99 7.44
CA LYS A 67 -17.07 7.27 6.45
C LYS A 67 -17.74 6.03 7.03
N MET A 68 -17.05 5.33 7.93
CA MET A 68 -17.51 4.09 8.56
C MET A 68 -18.29 4.32 9.85
N ASN A 69 -18.49 5.57 10.29
CA ASN A 69 -19.11 5.94 11.56
C ASN A 69 -18.40 5.36 12.80
N SER A 70 -17.08 5.19 12.76
CA SER A 70 -16.28 4.83 13.93
C SER A 70 -15.89 6.07 14.72
N THR A 71 -16.11 6.03 16.03
CA THR A 71 -15.69 7.06 17.01
C THR A 71 -14.46 6.64 17.82
N LYS A 72 -13.88 5.48 17.50
CA LYS A 72 -12.75 4.92 18.25
C LYS A 72 -11.45 5.65 17.91
N ALA A 73 -10.54 5.65 18.88
CA ALA A 73 -9.21 6.25 18.77
C ALA A 73 -8.10 5.19 18.89
N SER A 74 -8.33 3.99 18.31
CA SER A 74 -7.33 2.92 18.25
C SER A 74 -6.03 3.44 17.62
N ALA A 75 -4.88 3.03 18.17
CA ALA A 75 -3.56 3.45 17.70
C ALA A 75 -3.36 3.08 16.22
N LEU A 76 -2.77 4.00 15.45
CA LEU A 76 -2.43 3.77 14.05
C LEU A 76 -1.61 2.49 13.87
N PRO A 77 -1.83 1.75 12.77
CA PRO A 77 -0.99 0.62 12.45
C PRO A 77 0.42 1.09 12.06
N GLU A 78 1.42 0.25 12.34
CA GLU A 78 2.75 0.45 11.78
C GLU A 78 2.69 0.28 10.26
N LEU A 79 3.28 1.20 9.51
CA LEU A 79 3.39 1.09 8.06
C LEU A 79 4.74 0.52 7.64
N LYS A 80 4.71 -0.52 6.80
CA LYS A 80 5.86 -1.10 6.11
C LYS A 80 5.65 -1.04 4.61
N PHE A 81 6.69 -0.68 3.86
CA PHE A 81 6.59 -0.41 2.43
C PHE A 81 7.46 -1.34 1.60
N SER A 82 7.02 -1.67 0.38
CA SER A 82 7.79 -2.55 -0.52
C SER A 82 9.17 -2.02 -0.92
N SER A 83 9.41 -0.70 -0.85
CA SER A 83 10.74 -0.13 -1.12
C SER A 83 11.75 -0.31 0.01
N SER A 84 11.29 -0.48 1.25
CA SER A 84 12.16 -0.59 2.44
C SER A 84 12.03 -1.94 3.16
N THR A 85 11.10 -2.80 2.74
CA THR A 85 10.87 -4.13 3.31
C THR A 85 11.19 -5.20 2.27
N SER A 86 12.08 -6.12 2.59
CA SER A 86 12.41 -7.22 1.67
C SER A 86 11.22 -8.15 1.47
N LEU A 87 11.14 -8.82 0.31
CA LEU A 87 10.10 -9.82 0.05
C LEU A 87 10.18 -10.97 1.06
N GLU A 88 11.38 -11.38 1.48
CA GLU A 88 11.57 -12.44 2.47
C GLU A 88 11.02 -12.04 3.85
N GLU A 89 11.28 -10.82 4.30
CA GLU A 89 10.73 -10.29 5.55
C GLU A 89 9.20 -10.23 5.50
N PHE A 90 8.64 -9.71 4.41
CA PHE A 90 7.20 -9.68 4.19
C PHE A 90 6.59 -11.09 4.22
N GLN A 91 7.15 -12.01 3.44
CA GLN A 91 6.68 -13.39 3.35
C GLN A 91 6.72 -14.08 4.71
N ALA A 92 7.80 -13.93 5.48
CA ALA A 92 7.92 -14.50 6.82
C ALA A 92 6.85 -13.96 7.77
N ALA A 93 6.54 -12.66 7.68
CA ALA A 93 5.52 -12.03 8.50
C ALA A 93 4.08 -12.46 8.15
N ILE A 94 3.83 -12.82 6.89
CA ILE A 94 2.50 -13.16 6.38
C ILE A 94 2.22 -14.65 6.40
N GLU A 95 3.18 -15.49 6.00
CA GLU A 95 3.03 -16.95 5.88
C GLU A 95 2.56 -17.61 7.18
N GLN A 96 3.06 -17.14 8.31
CA GLN A 96 2.65 -17.62 9.64
C GLN A 96 1.14 -17.56 9.85
N TRP A 97 0.49 -16.53 9.33
CA TRP A 97 -0.94 -16.28 9.56
C TRP A 97 -1.80 -16.73 8.38
N TRP A 98 -1.24 -16.70 7.18
CA TRP A 98 -1.96 -17.01 5.95
C TRP A 98 -1.97 -18.50 5.63
N GLY A 99 -1.02 -19.27 6.16
CA GLY A 99 -0.85 -20.69 5.81
C GLY A 99 -0.32 -20.89 4.39
N PHE A 100 0.01 -19.82 3.67
CA PHE A 100 0.72 -19.85 2.40
C PHE A 100 1.65 -18.65 2.28
N ARG A 101 2.67 -18.79 1.42
CA ARG A 101 3.70 -17.78 1.18
C ARG A 101 3.41 -17.00 -0.12
N PRO A 102 3.10 -15.69 -0.07
CA PRO A 102 2.84 -14.91 -1.29
C PRO A 102 4.10 -14.82 -2.16
N GLU A 103 3.99 -15.00 -3.47
CA GLU A 103 5.14 -14.89 -4.39
C GLU A 103 5.62 -13.44 -4.60
N LYS A 104 4.80 -12.46 -4.23
CA LYS A 104 5.06 -11.03 -4.40
C LYS A 104 4.55 -10.22 -3.21
N PHE A 105 5.06 -9.00 -3.09
CA PHE A 105 4.59 -8.03 -2.10
C PHE A 105 3.16 -7.58 -2.45
N VAL A 106 2.23 -7.78 -1.54
CA VAL A 106 0.83 -7.35 -1.67
C VAL A 106 0.47 -6.37 -0.55
N ASN A 107 -0.58 -5.59 -0.78
CA ASN A 107 -1.16 -4.75 0.26
C ASN A 107 -1.89 -5.65 1.25
N VAL A 108 -1.67 -5.45 2.55
CA VAL A 108 -2.36 -6.20 3.60
C VAL A 108 -2.23 -5.51 4.95
N TYR A 109 -3.35 -5.42 5.67
CA TYR A 109 -3.37 -5.17 7.11
C TYR A 109 -3.32 -6.47 7.92
N ASN A 110 -2.27 -6.65 8.72
CA ASN A 110 -2.13 -7.74 9.68
C ASN A 110 -2.62 -7.32 11.07
N ALA A 111 -3.82 -7.77 11.44
CA ALA A 111 -4.45 -7.47 12.72
C ALA A 111 -3.68 -8.00 13.96
N ASN A 112 -2.89 -9.07 13.79
CA ASN A 112 -2.12 -9.70 14.88
C ASN A 112 -0.98 -8.82 15.36
N THR A 113 -0.27 -8.20 14.43
CA THR A 113 0.88 -7.34 14.72
C THR A 113 0.54 -5.84 14.67
N ASN A 114 -0.69 -5.50 14.26
CA ASN A 114 -1.10 -4.14 13.97
C ASN A 114 -0.18 -3.46 12.93
N THR A 115 0.18 -4.20 11.88
CA THR A 115 1.08 -3.74 10.82
C THR A 115 0.33 -3.72 9.49
N LEU A 116 0.49 -2.64 8.73
CA LEU A 116 -0.02 -2.47 7.37
C LEU A 116 1.16 -2.51 6.41
N TYR A 117 1.18 -3.53 5.55
CA TYR A 117 2.15 -3.67 4.47
C TYR A 117 1.56 -3.04 3.21
N LEU A 118 2.28 -2.10 2.62
CA LEU A 118 1.83 -1.37 1.43
C LEU A 118 2.88 -1.50 0.31
N ASN A 119 2.46 -2.05 -0.82
CA ASN A 119 3.25 -1.99 -2.04
C ASN A 119 3.21 -0.56 -2.57
N ASN A 120 4.33 0.16 -2.51
CA ASN A 120 4.44 1.54 -3.00
C ASN A 120 5.19 1.62 -4.34
N ASN A 121 5.44 0.49 -5.01
CA ASN A 121 6.00 0.48 -6.35
C ASN A 121 4.97 0.99 -7.36
N LYS A 122 5.32 2.03 -8.14
CA LYS A 122 4.43 2.65 -9.13
C LYS A 122 3.91 1.66 -10.16
N ALA A 123 4.76 0.73 -10.61
CA ALA A 123 4.41 -0.24 -11.65
C ALA A 123 3.40 -1.31 -11.17
N SER A 124 3.23 -1.48 -9.86
CA SER A 124 2.23 -2.38 -9.29
C SER A 124 0.80 -1.87 -9.48
N TYR A 125 0.63 -0.57 -9.77
CA TYR A 125 -0.67 0.06 -9.90
C TYR A 125 -1.03 0.24 -11.37
N LYS A 126 -2.18 -0.33 -11.73
CA LYS A 126 -2.80 -0.16 -13.05
C LYS A 126 -4.03 0.74 -12.93
N ASN A 127 -4.37 1.40 -14.04
CA ASN A 127 -5.50 2.33 -14.12
C ASN A 127 -5.31 3.53 -13.16
N SER A 128 -6.39 4.23 -12.82
CA SER A 128 -6.40 5.37 -11.89
C SER A 128 -6.25 4.99 -10.40
N ARG A 129 -5.71 3.80 -10.09
CA ARG A 129 -5.43 3.40 -8.70
C ARG A 129 -4.04 3.85 -8.28
N THR A 130 -3.90 4.20 -7.01
CA THR A 130 -2.65 4.69 -6.41
C THR A 130 -2.36 3.94 -5.10
N PRO A 131 -1.13 4.04 -4.55
CA PRO A 131 -0.84 3.60 -3.20
C PRO A 131 -1.70 4.25 -2.12
N VAL A 132 -2.19 5.48 -2.34
CA VAL A 132 -3.14 6.12 -1.42
C VAL A 132 -4.47 5.36 -1.42
N ASP A 133 -4.97 4.94 -2.58
CA ASP A 133 -6.19 4.11 -2.65
C ASP A 133 -6.01 2.79 -1.90
N SER A 134 -4.85 2.14 -2.02
CA SER A 134 -4.57 0.90 -1.30
C SER A 134 -4.38 1.13 0.20
N LEU A 135 -3.75 2.23 0.59
CA LEU A 135 -3.67 2.61 2.00
C LEU A 135 -5.07 2.81 2.60
N VAL A 136 -5.97 3.50 1.89
CA VAL A 136 -7.36 3.66 2.33
C VAL A 136 -8.08 2.31 2.46
N HIS A 137 -7.90 1.42 1.50
CA HIS A 137 -8.46 0.07 1.53
C HIS A 137 -7.99 -0.71 2.77
N GLU A 138 -6.68 -0.76 3.03
CA GLU A 138 -6.15 -1.46 4.20
C GLU A 138 -6.53 -0.79 5.53
N LEU A 139 -6.71 0.54 5.55
CA LEU A 139 -7.22 1.26 6.72
C LEU A 139 -8.68 0.90 7.04
N VAL A 140 -9.47 0.49 6.04
CA VAL A 140 -10.82 -0.06 6.27
C VAL A 140 -10.73 -1.37 7.06
N HIS A 141 -9.84 -2.29 6.66
CA HIS A 141 -9.59 -3.53 7.41
C HIS A 141 -9.09 -3.26 8.83
N PHE A 142 -8.26 -2.23 9.02
CA PHE A 142 -7.87 -1.76 10.34
C PHE A 142 -9.09 -1.33 11.18
N VAL A 143 -10.00 -0.51 10.64
CA VAL A 143 -11.22 -0.08 11.35
C VAL A 143 -12.15 -1.26 11.63
N GLN A 144 -12.38 -2.13 10.66
CA GLN A 144 -13.18 -3.36 10.84
C GLN A 144 -12.64 -4.20 11.99
N SER A 145 -11.32 -4.44 12.03
CA SER A 145 -10.69 -5.25 13.06
C SER A 145 -10.64 -4.56 14.42
N LYS A 146 -10.11 -3.33 14.50
CA LYS A 146 -9.79 -2.67 15.77
C LYS A 146 -10.95 -1.88 16.37
N ASP A 147 -11.82 -1.32 15.52
CA ASP A 147 -12.90 -0.47 16.00
C ASP A 147 -14.23 -1.24 16.10
N PHE A 148 -14.46 -2.22 15.20
CA PHE A 148 -15.69 -3.01 15.15
C PHE A 148 -15.56 -4.47 15.61
N ASN A 149 -14.34 -4.96 15.88
CA ASN A 149 -14.09 -6.36 16.22
C ASN A 149 -14.70 -7.35 15.19
N ALA A 150 -14.64 -7.00 13.90
CA ALA A 150 -15.19 -7.82 12.84
C ALA A 150 -14.57 -9.22 12.83
N SER A 151 -15.40 -10.23 12.52
CA SER A 151 -14.98 -11.62 12.42
C SER A 151 -14.46 -11.93 11.01
N HIS A 152 -13.55 -12.89 10.91
CA HIS A 152 -13.03 -13.38 9.64
C HIS A 152 -14.07 -14.18 8.83
N GLU A 153 -15.14 -14.65 9.47
CA GLU A 153 -16.21 -15.40 8.81
C GLU A 153 -16.96 -14.54 7.78
N ASP A 154 -16.83 -13.22 7.89
CA ASP A 154 -17.43 -12.22 7.01
C ASP A 154 -16.49 -11.76 5.89
N GLY A 155 -15.41 -12.50 5.59
CA GLY A 155 -14.30 -12.06 4.74
C GLY A 155 -14.70 -11.40 3.41
N GLU A 156 -15.63 -12.01 2.65
CA GLU A 156 -16.13 -11.44 1.39
C GLU A 156 -16.85 -10.10 1.59
N TYR A 157 -17.70 -10.01 2.62
CA TYR A 157 -18.40 -8.77 2.96
C TYR A 157 -17.44 -7.66 3.40
N LEU A 158 -16.41 -8.01 4.17
CA LEU A 158 -15.41 -7.05 4.65
C LEU A 158 -14.59 -6.46 3.51
N GLU A 159 -14.23 -7.28 2.53
CA GLU A 159 -13.48 -6.89 1.33
C GLU A 159 -14.35 -6.06 0.38
N ASP A 160 -15.61 -6.44 0.19
CA ASP A 160 -16.58 -5.62 -0.55
C ASP A 160 -16.76 -4.25 0.07
N GLN A 161 -16.84 -4.17 1.41
CA GLN A 161 -16.91 -2.88 2.11
C GLN A 161 -15.62 -2.07 1.92
N ALA A 162 -14.44 -2.69 1.98
CA ALA A 162 -13.17 -2.03 1.75
C ALA A 162 -13.06 -1.48 0.32
N VAL A 163 -13.49 -2.23 -0.69
CA VAL A 163 -13.59 -1.78 -2.08
C VAL A 163 -14.58 -0.62 -2.25
N GLN A 164 -15.74 -0.68 -1.59
CA GLN A 164 -16.74 0.40 -1.64
C GLN A 164 -16.21 1.69 -1.02
N VAL A 165 -15.56 1.62 0.15
CA VAL A 165 -14.99 2.80 0.82
C VAL A 165 -13.80 3.35 0.02
N GLN A 166 -12.92 2.49 -0.50
CA GLN A 166 -11.83 2.90 -1.39
C GLN A 166 -12.37 3.64 -2.63
N THR A 167 -13.40 3.08 -3.28
CA THR A 167 -14.01 3.68 -4.48
C THR A 167 -14.63 5.04 -4.14
N TRP A 168 -15.41 5.11 -3.05
CA TRP A 168 -15.96 6.37 -2.55
C TRP A 168 -14.86 7.40 -2.26
N PHE A 169 -13.77 7.00 -1.60
CA PHE A 169 -12.67 7.90 -1.31
C PHE A 169 -12.08 8.47 -2.59
N ARG A 170 -11.77 7.62 -3.57
CA ARG A 170 -11.21 8.05 -4.85
C ARG A 170 -12.12 9.03 -5.58
N ASP A 171 -13.42 8.77 -5.62
CA ASP A 171 -14.39 9.62 -6.32
C ASP A 171 -14.55 11.00 -5.66
N ASN A 172 -14.33 11.10 -4.34
CA ASN A 172 -14.53 12.34 -3.58
C ASN A 172 -13.22 13.10 -3.31
N TYR A 173 -12.09 12.40 -3.26
CA TYR A 173 -10.81 12.94 -2.79
C TYR A 173 -9.64 12.68 -3.75
N GLY A 174 -9.82 11.89 -4.81
CA GLY A 174 -8.74 11.50 -5.72
C GLY A 174 -8.05 12.69 -6.42
N LEU A 175 -8.78 13.80 -6.67
CA LEU A 175 -8.20 15.02 -7.23
C LEU A 175 -7.21 15.74 -6.30
N HIS A 176 -7.24 15.41 -5.01
CA HIS A 176 -6.28 15.91 -4.03
C HIS A 176 -4.99 15.06 -3.98
N ILE A 177 -4.91 13.98 -4.75
CA ILE A 177 -3.69 13.20 -4.89
C ILE A 177 -2.86 13.84 -6.01
N GLN A 178 -1.79 14.52 -5.63
CA GLN A 178 -0.92 15.25 -6.55
C GLN A 178 0.53 14.97 -6.22
N ASN A 179 1.36 14.72 -7.23
CA ASN A 179 2.79 14.47 -7.06
C ASN A 179 3.08 13.43 -5.96
N GLU A 180 2.32 12.34 -5.96
CA GLU A 180 2.46 11.21 -5.01
C GLU A 180 2.11 11.53 -3.56
N ASP A 181 1.42 12.64 -3.33
CA ASP A 181 1.03 13.12 -2.03
C ASP A 181 -0.48 13.36 -1.97
N TYR A 182 -1.08 13.10 -0.80
CA TYR A 182 -2.47 13.45 -0.55
C TYR A 182 -2.52 14.84 0.11
N GLN A 183 -3.05 15.82 -0.60
CA GLN A 183 -3.12 17.22 -0.15
C GLN A 183 -4.55 17.64 0.20
N GLY A 184 -5.44 16.68 0.44
CA GLY A 184 -6.84 16.94 0.70
C GLY A 184 -7.09 17.35 2.15
N PRO A 185 -8.29 17.85 2.47
CA PRO A 185 -8.62 18.25 3.82
C PRO A 185 -8.62 17.04 4.76
N CYS A 186 -7.95 17.19 5.89
CA CYS A 186 -8.12 16.33 7.07
C CYS A 186 -9.27 16.93 7.88
N LYS A 187 -10.41 16.25 7.92
CA LYS A 187 -11.55 16.69 8.74
C LYS A 187 -11.19 16.68 10.22
#